data_AF-A0A382MKB7-F1
#
_entry.id   AF-A0A382MKB7-F1
#
_cell.length_a   1.000
_cell.length_b   1.000
_cell.length_c   1.000
_cell.angle_alpha   90.00
_cell.angle_beta   90.00
_cell.angle_gamma   90.00
#
_symmetry.space_group_name_H-M   'P 1'
#
loop_
_entity.id
_entity.type
_entity.pdbx_description
1 polymer ?
#
loop_
_entity_poly.entity_id
_entity_poly.type
_entity_poly.pdbx_seq_one_letter_code
_entity_poly.pdbx_strand_id
1 'polypeptide(L)' 'MSEWEPELEELNLRESLAEKMGGMEKVERQKQRGKLNVRERIKLLLDADSFHEIGKIAGRG' A
#
# COMPACT_ATOMS: atom_id res chain seq x y z
N MET A 1 21.06 -19.04 3.28
CA MET A 1 19.90 -18.30 3.78
C MET A 1 20.42 -17.36 4.83
N SER A 2 20.08 -16.08 4.72
CA SER A 2 20.49 -15.11 5.74
C SER A 2 19.71 -15.36 7.03
N GLU A 3 20.25 -14.94 8.17
CA GLU A 3 19.53 -14.99 9.46
C GLU A 3 18.22 -14.17 9.42
N TRP A 4 18.12 -13.23 8.47
CA TRP A 4 17.01 -12.27 8.32
C TRP A 4 15.99 -12.64 7.24
N GLU A 5 16.16 -13.79 6.57
CA GLU A 5 15.28 -14.19 5.47
C GLU A 5 13.80 -14.21 5.87
N PRO A 6 13.41 -14.82 7.01
CA PRO A 6 12.00 -14.86 7.43
C PRO A 6 11.40 -13.47 7.71
N GLU A 7 12.18 -12.57 8.31
CA GLU A 7 11.75 -11.21 8.61
C GLU A 7 11.56 -10.38 7.34
N LEU A 8 12.44 -10.57 6.35
CA LEU A 8 12.30 -9.92 5.04
C LEU A 8 11.08 -10.44 4.28
N GLU A 9 10.78 -11.74 4.37
CA GLU A 9 9.57 -12.32 3.78
C GLU A 9 8.30 -11.75 4.42
N GLU A 10 8.24 -11.67 5.75
CA GLU A 10 7.11 -11.08 6.47
C GLU A 10 6.96 -9.58 6.16
N LEU A 11 8.07 -8.85 6.05
CA LEU A 11 8.05 -7.45 5.64
C LEU A 11 7.44 -7.29 4.25
N ASN A 12 7.91 -8.06 3.27
CA ASN A 12 7.39 -8.06 1.91
C ASN A 12 5.90 -8.43 1.86
N LEU A 13 5.49 -9.41 2.68
CA LEU A 13 4.08 -9.79 2.79
C LEU A 13 3.23 -8.62 3.27
N ARG A 14 3.62 -7.94 4.36
CA ARG A 14 2.89 -6.79 4.90
C ARG A 14 2.81 -5.63 3.93
N GLU A 15 3.90 -5.34 3.23
CA GLU A 15 3.89 -4.32 2.18
C GLU A 15 2.91 -4.67 1.06
N SER A 16 2.90 -5.93 0.60
CA SER A 16 1.96 -6.39 -0.42
C SER A 16 0.49 -6.26 -0.01
N LEU A 17 0.20 -6.44 1.29
CA LEU A 17 -1.14 -6.28 1.85
C LEU A 17 -1.54 -4.80 1.93
N ALA A 18 -0.61 -3.92 2.31
CA ALA A 18 -0.83 -2.48 2.33
C ALA A 18 -1.16 -1.94 0.93
N GLU A 19 -0.47 -2.43 -0.12
CA GLU A 19 -0.78 -2.04 -1.50
C GLU A 19 -2.16 -2.45 -1.98
N LYS A 20 -2.72 -3.53 -1.42
CA LYS A 20 -4.08 -3.97 -1.73
C LYS A 20 -5.15 -3.09 -1.10
N MET A 21 -4.80 -2.12 -0.23
CA MET A 21 -5.72 -1.17 0.39
C MET A 21 -6.95 -1.82 1.06
N GLY A 22 -6.77 -3.02 1.64
CA GLY A 22 -7.85 -3.79 2.24
C GLY A 22 -8.73 -4.57 1.27
N GLY A 23 -8.28 -4.77 0.03
CA GLY A 23 -8.86 -5.68 -0.96
C GLY A 23 -9.62 -5.01 -2.10
N MET A 24 -9.80 -5.75 -3.19
CA MET A 24 -10.46 -5.27 -4.42
C MET A 24 -11.87 -4.71 -4.16
N GLU A 25 -12.63 -5.32 -3.24
CA GLU A 25 -13.98 -4.86 -2.91
C GLU A 25 -13.99 -3.42 -2.38
N LYS A 26 -13.05 -3.08 -1.47
CA LYS A 26 -12.96 -1.73 -0.90
C LYS A 26 -12.52 -0.70 -1.93
N VAL A 27 -11.57 -1.07 -2.80
CA VAL A 27 -11.09 -0.23 -3.89
C VAL A 27 -12.22 0.06 -4.88
N GLU A 28 -12.94 -0.98 -5.32
CA GLU A 28 -14.05 -0.85 -6.26
C GLU A 28 -15.20 -0.04 -5.65
N ARG A 29 -15.48 -0.19 -4.36
CA ARG A 29 -16.48 0.65 -3.66
C ARG A 29 -16.14 2.14 -3.71
N GLN A 30 -14.85 2.53 -3.66
CA GLN A 30 -14.47 3.94 -3.84
C GLN A 30 -14.72 4.38 -5.29
N LYS A 31 -14.27 3.57 -6.24
CA LYS A 31 -14.40 3.83 -7.67
C LYS A 31 -15.85 4.00 -8.10
N GLN A 32 -16.74 3.11 -7.66
CA GLN A 32 -18.19 3.19 -7.93
C GLN A 32 -18.84 4.47 -7.40
N ARG A 33 -18.25 5.11 -6.38
CA ARG A 33 -18.70 6.39 -5.84
C ARG A 33 -18.07 7.60 -6.57
N GLY A 34 -17.38 7.37 -7.68
CA GLY A 34 -16.63 8.40 -8.40
C GLY A 34 -15.44 8.95 -7.62
N LYS A 35 -14.92 8.19 -6.65
CA LYS A 35 -13.79 8.61 -5.81
C LYS A 35 -12.52 7.90 -6.23
N LEU A 36 -11.42 8.66 -6.24
CA LEU A 36 -10.08 8.10 -6.29
C LEU A 36 -9.71 7.47 -4.95
N ASN A 37 -8.98 6.36 -5.00
CA ASN A 37 -8.31 5.78 -3.83
C ASN A 37 -7.04 6.57 -3.47
N VAL A 38 -6.41 6.24 -2.33
CA VAL A 38 -5.27 7.01 -1.81
C VAL A 38 -4.04 6.94 -2.73
N ARG A 39 -3.74 5.76 -3.31
CA ARG A 39 -2.60 5.56 -4.21
C ARG A 39 -2.76 6.35 -5.50
N GLU A 40 -3.97 6.39 -6.04
CA GLU A 40 -4.31 7.21 -7.21
C GLU A 40 -4.14 8.70 -6.94
N ARG A 41 -4.59 9.18 -5.76
CA ARG A 41 -4.44 10.59 -5.38
C ARG A 41 -2.98 11.00 -5.24
N ILE A 42 -2.16 10.17 -4.60
CA ILE A 42 -0.72 10.41 -4.46
C ILE A 42 -0.07 10.55 -5.84
N LYS A 43 -0.38 9.64 -6.77
CA LYS A 43 0.17 9.65 -8.14
C LYS A 43 -0.22 10.90 -8.95
N LEU A 44 -1.40 11.47 -8.71
CA LEU A 44 -1.84 12.69 -9.39
C LEU A 44 -1.28 13.97 -8.77
N LEU A 45 -0.94 13.93 -7.48
CA LEU A 45 -0.52 15.11 -6.73
C LEU A 45 0.99 15.35 -6.77
N LEU A 46 1.78 14.28 -6.79
CA LEU A 46 3.22 14.34 -6.64
C LEU A 46 3.94 14.05 -7.95
N ASP A 47 5.12 14.63 -8.12
CA ASP A 47 6.01 14.31 -9.23
C ASP A 47 6.40 12.82 -9.17
N ALA A 48 6.57 12.22 -10.34
CA ALA A 48 7.00 10.82 -10.44
C ALA A 48 8.31 10.61 -9.64
N ASP A 49 8.39 9.48 -8.96
CA ASP A 49 9.56 9.05 -8.18
C ASP A 49 9.98 9.99 -7.01
N SER A 50 9.16 10.99 -6.67
CA SER A 50 9.43 11.92 -5.55
C SER A 50 8.87 11.45 -4.20
N PHE A 51 7.94 10.49 -4.20
CA PHE A 51 7.23 10.09 -2.99
C PHE A 51 8.01 9.06 -2.17
N HIS A 52 8.33 9.42 -0.93
CA HIS A 52 8.89 8.50 0.08
C HIS A 52 7.86 8.24 1.18
N GLU A 53 7.36 7.00 1.27
CA GLU A 53 6.31 6.62 2.21
C GLU A 53 6.89 6.24 3.58
N ILE A 54 6.34 6.82 4.65
CA ILE A 54 6.72 6.50 6.03
C ILE A 54 5.52 5.81 6.70
N GLY A 55 5.79 4.72 7.42
CA GLY A 55 4.76 4.01 8.17
C GLY A 55 3.82 3.13 7.31
N LYS A 56 4.28 2.67 6.15
CA LYS A 56 3.50 1.84 5.21
C LYS A 56 2.83 0.62 5.87
N ILE A 57 3.53 -0.02 6.80
CA ILE A 57 3.05 -1.20 7.53
C ILE A 57 2.58 -0.87 8.95
N ALA A 58 2.37 0.41 9.27
CA ALA A 58 1.93 0.84 10.58
C ALA A 58 0.46 0.45 10.85
N GLY A 59 0.13 0.29 12.14
CA GLY A 59 -1.17 -0.17 12.61
C GLY A 59 -1.15 -1.61 13.09
N ARG A 60 -2.28 -2.05 13.64
CA ARG A 60 -2.53 -3.44 13.99
C ARG A 60 -3.74 -3.90 13.18
N GLY A 61 -3.61 -5.05 12.52
CA GLY A 61 -4.74 -5.75 11.90
C GLY A 61 -5.70 -6.26 12.96
#